data_AF-A0A8H7DAR5-F1
#
_entry.id   AF-A0A8H7DAR5-F1
#
_cell.length_a   1.000
_cell.length_b   1.000
_cell.length_c   1.000
_cell.angle_alpha   90.00
_cell.angle_beta   90.00
_cell.angle_gamma   90.00
#
_symmetry.space_group_name_H-M   'P 1'
#
loop_
_entity.id
_entity.type
_entity.pdbx_description
1 polymer ?
#
loop_
_entity_poly.entity_id
_entity_poly.type
_entity_poly.pdbx_seq_one_letter_code
_entity_poly.pdbx_strand_id
1 'polypeptide(L)'
;MSLANSPFRDRLNTNYVPSDSEILEIHALLVDPAEELARLDAQIEEIQLALSLLKEKCASLQAPIDAHRALISPMRHVPLDILQEIFLS
;
A
#
# COMPACT_ATOMS: atom_id res chain seq x y z
N MET A 1 -20.78 17.58 11.76
CA MET A 1 -21.85 16.62 11.40
C MET A 1 -21.24 15.60 10.44
N SER A 2 -21.53 14.30 10.57
CA SER A 2 -21.06 13.31 9.58
C SER A 2 -21.88 13.44 8.29
N LEU A 3 -21.24 13.38 7.11
CA LEU A 3 -21.91 13.35 5.82
C LEU A 3 -22.99 12.25 5.73
N ALA A 4 -22.83 11.17 6.51
CA ALA A 4 -23.80 10.08 6.60
C ALA A 4 -25.18 10.53 7.13
N ASN A 5 -25.24 11.59 7.94
CA ASN A 5 -26.47 12.14 8.52
C ASN A 5 -26.83 13.50 7.91
N SER A 6 -26.36 13.78 6.69
CA SER A 6 -26.65 15.01 5.98
C SER A 6 -28.15 15.18 5.72
N PRO A 7 -28.72 16.39 5.87
CA PRO A 7 -30.11 16.66 5.48
C PRO A 7 -30.36 16.49 3.98
N PHE A 8 -29.30 16.46 3.17
CA PHE A 8 -29.37 16.27 1.72
C PHE A 8 -29.33 14.81 1.29
N ARG A 9 -29.22 13.85 2.23
CA ARG A 9 -29.00 12.42 1.95
C ARG A 9 -30.00 11.84 0.96
N ASP A 10 -31.30 12.13 1.14
CA ASP A 10 -32.37 11.58 0.30
C ASP A 10 -32.44 12.21 -1.09
N ARG A 11 -31.68 13.31 -1.32
CA ARG A 11 -31.62 14.04 -2.58
C ARG A 11 -30.38 13.71 -3.40
N LEU A 12 -29.40 13.02 -2.81
CA LEU A 12 -28.19 12.58 -3.50
C LEU A 12 -28.54 11.61 -4.64
N ASN A 13 -27.82 11.70 -5.77
CA ASN A 13 -28.04 10.88 -6.96
C ASN A 13 -29.43 11.03 -7.61
N THR A 14 -30.09 12.17 -7.41
CA THR A 14 -31.35 12.53 -8.08
C THR A 14 -31.13 13.74 -9.00
N ASN A 15 -32.13 14.07 -9.82
CA ASN A 15 -32.15 15.31 -10.62
C ASN A 15 -32.56 16.55 -9.79
N TYR A 16 -32.50 16.48 -8.45
CA TYR A 16 -32.81 17.60 -7.58
C TYR A 16 -31.82 18.74 -7.80
N VAL A 17 -32.34 19.95 -7.98
CA VAL A 17 -31.53 21.17 -8.11
C VAL A 17 -31.60 21.92 -6.77
N PRO A 18 -30.47 22.04 -6.04
CA PRO A 18 -30.45 22.77 -4.77
C PRO A 18 -30.65 24.28 -4.99
N SER A 19 -31.21 24.95 -4.00
CA SER A 19 -31.26 26.41 -3.98
C SER A 19 -29.90 27.02 -3.64
N ASP A 20 -29.73 28.33 -3.87
CA ASP A 20 -28.49 29.04 -3.53
C ASP A 20 -28.11 28.91 -2.03
N SER A 21 -29.11 28.91 -1.13
CA SER A 21 -28.87 28.70 0.31
C SER A 21 -28.41 27.27 0.60
N GLU A 22 -29.02 26.27 -0.06
CA GLU A 22 -28.63 24.87 0.10
C GLU A 22 -27.23 24.61 -0.45
N ILE A 23 -26.83 25.28 -1.53
CA ILE A 23 -25.48 25.23 -2.08
C ILE A 23 -24.46 25.71 -1.03
N LEU A 24 -24.73 26.83 -0.34
CA LEU A 24 -23.86 27.33 0.72
C LEU A 24 -23.76 26.34 1.90
N GLU A 25 -24.89 25.75 2.31
CA GLU A 25 -24.91 24.73 3.37
C GLU A 25 -24.14 23.47 2.99
N ILE A 26 -24.27 23.00 1.74
CA ILE A 26 -23.52 21.86 1.21
C ILE A 26 -22.02 22.17 1.21
N HIS A 27 -21.61 23.37 0.76
CA HIS A 27 -20.20 23.77 0.81
C HIS A 27 -19.66 23.73 2.23
N ALA A 28 -20.38 24.32 3.20
CA ALA A 28 -19.96 24.30 4.60
C ALA A 28 -19.85 22.86 5.15
N LEU A 29 -20.78 21.97 4.78
CA LEU A 29 -20.76 20.57 5.19
C LEU A 29 -19.56 19.79 4.63
N LEU A 30 -19.02 20.21 3.48
CA LEU A 30 -17.93 19.52 2.77
C LEU A 30 -16.53 19.97 3.18
N VAL A 31 -16.37 21.09 3.90
CA VAL A 31 -15.04 21.61 4.30
C VAL A 31 -14.28 20.59 5.14
N ASP A 32 -14.78 20.23 6.32
CA ASP A 32 -14.06 19.32 7.22
C ASP A 32 -13.79 17.94 6.60
N PRO A 33 -14.76 17.27 5.92
CA PRO A 33 -14.51 15.99 5.28
C PRO A 33 -13.49 16.06 4.13
N ALA A 34 -13.45 17.17 3.38
CA ALA A 34 -12.48 17.35 2.30
C ALA A 34 -11.06 17.57 2.86
N GLU A 35 -10.92 18.35 3.93
CA GLU A 35 -9.64 18.52 4.62
C GLU A 35 -9.13 17.22 5.24
N GLU A 36 -10.03 16.44 5.87
CA GLU A 36 -9.73 15.11 6.39
C GLU A 36 -9.22 14.18 5.29
N LEU A 37 -9.94 14.13 4.16
CA LEU A 37 -9.57 13.31 3.01
C LEU A 37 -8.19 13.69 2.47
N ALA A 38 -7.93 14.98 2.26
CA ALA A 38 -6.64 15.46 1.78
C ALA A 38 -5.49 15.10 2.76
N ARG A 39 -5.75 15.18 4.07
CA ARG A 39 -4.76 14.79 5.09
C ARG A 39 -4.49 13.30 5.09
N LEU A 40 -5.51 12.48 4.86
CA LEU A 40 -5.36 11.02 4.76
C LEU A 40 -4.60 10.63 3.50
N ASP A 41 -4.92 11.25 2.35
CA ASP A 41 -4.23 11.01 1.09
C ASP A 41 -2.72 11.34 1.20
N ALA A 42 -2.38 12.47 1.82
CA ALA A 42 -0.99 12.84 2.06
C ALA A 42 -0.23 11.81 2.93
N GLN A 43 -0.89 11.28 3.98
CA GLN A 43 -0.30 10.23 4.82
C GLN A 43 -0.13 8.91 4.06
N ILE A 44 -1.07 8.57 3.18
CA ILE A 44 -0.97 7.38 2.32
C ILE A 44 0.25 7.50 1.41
N GLU A 45 0.44 8.65 0.75
CA GLU A 45 1.59 8.90 -0.12
C GLU A 45 2.92 8.79 0.64
N GLU A 46 3.01 9.38 1.84
CA GLU A 46 4.20 9.30 2.68
C GLU A 46 4.54 7.85 3.05
N ILE A 47 3.54 7.07 3.49
CA ILE A 47 3.72 5.66 3.86
C ILE A 47 4.12 4.82 2.65
N GLN A 48 3.53 5.07 1.48
CA GLN A 48 3.87 4.36 0.25
C GLN A 48 5.32 4.63 -0.18
N LEU A 49 5.79 5.87 -0.04
CA LEU A 49 7.18 6.22 -0.30
C LEU A 49 8.13 5.48 0.66
N ALA A 50 7.83 5.53 1.97
CA ALA A 50 8.62 4.82 2.98
C ALA A 50 8.66 3.31 2.74
N LEU A 51 7.52 2.71 2.40
CA LEU A 51 7.42 1.29 2.06
C LEU A 51 8.27 0.94 0.83
N SER A 52 8.26 1.79 -0.19
CA SER A 52 9.04 1.58 -1.41
C SER A 52 10.55 1.58 -1.13
N LEU A 53 11.03 2.56 -0.35
CA LEU A 53 12.42 2.63 0.09
C LEU A 53 12.85 1.40 0.91
N LEU A 54 11.99 0.93 1.82
CA LEU A 54 12.25 -0.28 2.61
C LEU A 54 12.32 -1.53 1.73
N LYS A 55 11.43 -1.66 0.75
CA LYS A 55 11.44 -2.77 -0.21
C LYS A 55 12.72 -2.80 -1.03
N GLU A 56 13.17 -1.64 -1.54
CA GLU A 56 14.44 -1.52 -2.26
C GLU A 56 15.64 -1.94 -1.40
N LYS A 57 15.67 -1.49 -0.14
CA LYS A 57 16.71 -1.88 0.80
C LYS A 57 16.71 -3.38 1.07
N CYS A 58 15.54 -3.98 1.30
CA CYS A 58 15.42 -5.43 1.45
C CYS A 58 15.93 -6.18 0.21
N ALA A 59 15.51 -5.77 -0.99
CA ALA A 59 15.94 -6.38 -2.24
C ALA A 59 17.47 -6.30 -2.43
N SER A 60 18.08 -5.15 -2.11
CA SER A 60 19.53 -4.96 -2.22
C SER A 60 20.34 -5.86 -1.28
N LEU A 61 19.76 -6.23 -0.12
CA LEU A 61 20.40 -7.12 0.86
C LEU A 61 20.13 -8.60 0.59
N GLN A 62 19.00 -8.92 -0.03
CA GLN A 62 18.58 -10.31 -0.27
C GLN A 62 19.56 -11.05 -1.17
N ALA A 63 19.94 -10.46 -2.31
CA ALA A 63 20.87 -11.06 -3.26
C ALA A 63 22.24 -11.42 -2.67
N PRO A 64 22.97 -10.51 -1.97
CA PRO A 64 24.22 -10.88 -1.34
C PRO A 64 24.02 -11.89 -0.21
N ILE A 65 22.97 -11.78 0.61
CA ILE A 65 22.68 -12.77 1.66
C ILE A 65 22.51 -14.17 1.07
N ASP A 66 21.74 -14.29 -0.01
CA ASP A 66 21.48 -15.59 -0.66
C ASP A 66 22.75 -16.16 -1.28
N ALA A 67 23.60 -15.33 -1.89
CA ALA A 67 24.89 -15.76 -2.40
C ALA A 67 25.80 -16.34 -1.29
N HIS A 68 25.85 -15.69 -0.12
CA HIS A 68 26.63 -16.16 1.02
C HIS A 68 26.03 -17.42 1.66
N ARG A 69 24.70 -17.48 1.82
CA ARG A 69 24.01 -18.68 2.31
C ARG A 69 24.27 -19.88 1.42
N ALA A 70 24.30 -19.67 0.10
CA ALA A 70 24.62 -20.73 -0.81
C ALA A 70 26.05 -21.26 -0.57
N LEU A 71 27.03 -20.43 -0.18
CA LEU A 71 28.44 -20.86 -0.01
C LEU A 71 28.59 -21.87 1.12
N ILE A 72 27.81 -21.67 2.18
CA ILE A 72 27.79 -22.55 3.35
C ILE A 72 26.76 -23.68 3.22
N SER A 73 26.08 -23.79 2.06
CA SER A 73 25.13 -24.88 1.83
C SER A 73 25.86 -26.23 1.85
N PRO A 74 25.36 -27.22 2.61
CA PRO A 74 25.95 -28.56 2.65
C PRO A 74 26.12 -29.19 1.26
N MET A 75 25.22 -28.88 0.31
CA MET A 75 25.27 -29.43 -1.05
C MET A 75 26.50 -28.99 -1.85
N ARG A 76 27.10 -27.81 -1.55
CA ARG A 76 28.34 -27.36 -2.22
C ARG A 76 29.61 -27.97 -1.64
N HIS A 77 29.50 -28.69 -0.52
CA HIS A 77 30.61 -29.41 0.10
C HIS A 77 30.61 -30.90 -0.21
N VAL A 78 29.64 -31.38 -1.00
CA VAL A 78 29.63 -32.76 -1.48
C VAL A 78 30.56 -32.85 -2.69
N PRO A 79 31.64 -33.65 -2.62
CA PRO A 79 32.50 -33.90 -3.77
C PRO A 79 31.67 -34.39 -4.96
N LEU A 80 32.02 -33.98 -6.17
CA LEU A 80 31.30 -34.36 -7.39
C LEU A 80 31.13 -35.89 -7.49
N ASP A 81 32.13 -36.64 -7.01
CA ASP A 81 32.16 -38.10 -6.96
C ASP A 81 31.02 -38.68 -6.11
N ILE A 82 30.68 -38.05 -4.98
CA ILE A 82 29.59 -38.48 -4.09
C ILE A 82 28.22 -38.10 -4.65
N LEU A 83 28.11 -36.96 -5.37
CA LEU A 83 26.87 -36.59 -6.05
C LEU A 83 26.57 -37.55 -7.22
N GLN A 84 27.58 -38.01 -7.94
CA GLN A 84 27.40 -38.97 -9.03
C GLN A 84 26.90 -40.33 -8.52
N GLU A 85 27.40 -40.82 -7.39
CA GLU A 85 26.94 -42.08 -6.79
C GLU A 85 25.47 -42.04 -6.33
N ILE A 86 24.96 -40.89 -5.86
CA ILE A 86 23.57 -40.76 -5.36
C ILE A 86 22.54 -40.65 -6.50
N PHE A 87 22.92 -40.07 -7.65
CA PHE A 87 21.99 -39.80 -8.77
C PHE A 87 22.11 -40.75 -9.96
N LEU A 88 23.09 -41.67 -9.97
CA LEU A 88 23.27 -42.70 -11.01
C LEU A 88 22.97 -44.13 -10.53
N SER A 89 22.43 -44.29 -9.31
CA SER A 89 21.96 -45.57 -8.76
C SER A 89 20.52 -45.87 -9.15
#